data_AF-A0A9X3WBN0-F1
#
_entry.id   AF-A0A9X3WBN0-F1
#
_cell.length_a   1.000
_cell.length_b   1.000
_cell.length_c   1.000
_cell.angle_alpha   90.00
_cell.angle_beta   90.00
_cell.angle_gamma   90.00
#
_symmetry.space_group_name_H-M   'P 1'
#
loop_
_entity.id
_entity.type
_entity.pdbx_description
1 polymer ?
#
loop_
_entity_poly.entity_id
_entity_poly.type
_entity_poly.pdbx_seq_one_letter_code
_entity_poly.pdbx_strand_id
1 'polypeptide(L)'
;MNYSLLKAHRGILDVTKTLLGLVLIYLFAVACKKSFELGFEGYMALHAKSKLVEHYQEVYGAILIDPSTSRMIIDPYGARKLVNQYFD
;
A
#
# COMPACT_ATOMS: atom_id res chain seq x y z
N MET A 1 13.17 32.58 -12.79
CA MET A 1 12.81 31.22 -12.32
C MET A 1 11.48 30.84 -12.95
N ASN A 2 11.47 29.84 -13.84
CA ASN A 2 10.38 29.62 -14.81
C ASN A 2 9.27 28.74 -14.18
N TYR A 3 8.18 29.36 -13.73
CA TYR A 3 7.08 28.70 -13.00
C TYR A 3 6.42 27.53 -13.77
N SER A 4 6.44 27.58 -15.11
CA SER A 4 5.88 26.53 -15.97
C SER A 4 6.65 25.21 -15.88
N LEU A 5 7.98 25.27 -15.75
CA LEU A 5 8.83 24.08 -15.56
C LEU A 5 8.63 23.45 -14.17
N LEU A 6 8.40 24.26 -13.14
CA LEU A 6 8.10 23.77 -11.78
C LEU A 6 6.76 23.03 -11.70
N LYS A 7 5.72 23.50 -12.42
CA LYS A 7 4.43 22.77 -12.53
C LYS A 7 4.59 21.44 -13.27
N ALA A 8 5.31 21.43 -14.39
CA ALA A 8 5.57 20.21 -15.15
C ALA A 8 6.36 19.18 -14.31
N HIS A 9 7.38 19.63 -13.58
CA HIS A 9 8.18 18.76 -12.72
C HIS A 9 7.39 18.20 -11.54
N ARG A 10 6.47 18.98 -10.95
CA ARG A 10 5.52 18.47 -9.93
C ARG A 10 4.56 17.44 -10.51
N GLY A 11 3.99 17.68 -11.70
CA GLY A 11 3.08 16.74 -12.36
C GLY A 11 3.74 15.39 -12.65
N ILE A 12 5.00 15.39 -13.12
CA ILE A 12 5.78 14.16 -13.32
C ILE A 12 6.04 13.43 -12.00
N LEU A 13 6.34 14.18 -10.93
CA LEU A 13 6.54 13.60 -9.60
C LEU A 13 5.26 12.97 -9.05
N ASP A 14 4.10 13.56 -9.34
CA ASP A 14 2.79 13.08 -8.90
C ASP A 14 2.36 11.82 -9.66
N VAL A 15 2.58 11.78 -10.98
CA VAL A 15 2.34 10.61 -11.83
C VAL A 15 3.27 9.46 -11.44
N THR A 16 4.55 9.73 -11.16
CA THR A 16 5.50 8.68 -10.73
C THR A 16 5.19 8.16 -9.33
N LYS A 17 4.77 9.00 -8.38
CA LYS A 17 4.25 8.54 -7.07
C LYS A 17 3.00 7.69 -7.21
N THR A 18 2.08 8.10 -8.08
CA THR A 18 0.83 7.36 -8.34
C THR A 18 1.12 6.01 -8.99
N LEU A 19 2.01 5.94 -9.98
CA LEU A 19 2.43 4.69 -10.65
C LEU A 19 3.15 3.74 -9.69
N LEU A 20 4.08 4.26 -8.87
CA LEU A 20 4.74 3.46 -7.83
C LEU A 20 3.73 2.94 -6.81
N GLY A 21 2.77 3.78 -6.40
CA GLY A 21 1.66 3.39 -5.54
C GLY A 21 0.85 2.24 -6.15
N LEU A 22 0.47 2.35 -7.43
CA LEU A 22 -0.36 1.35 -8.12
C LEU A 22 0.29 -0.04 -8.19
N VAL A 23 1.59 -0.10 -8.46
CA VAL A 23 2.35 -1.36 -8.49
C VAL A 23 2.49 -1.97 -7.10
N LEU A 24 2.71 -1.14 -6.08
CA LEU A 24 2.82 -1.58 -4.68
C LEU A 24 1.51 -2.22 -4.16
N ILE A 25 0.37 -1.64 -4.53
CA ILE A 25 -0.95 -2.15 -4.08
C ILE A 25 -1.24 -3.50 -4.71
N TYR A 26 -0.95 -3.65 -6.00
CA TYR A 26 -1.13 -4.93 -6.68
C TYR A 26 -0.26 -6.02 -6.03
N LEU A 27 0.97 -5.69 -5.64
CA LEU A 27 1.83 -6.62 -4.91
C LEU A 27 1.23 -7.04 -3.55
N PHE A 28 0.61 -6.12 -2.82
CA PHE A 28 -0.10 -6.44 -1.58
C PHE A 28 -1.30 -7.35 -1.82
N ALA A 29 -2.08 -7.09 -2.87
CA ALA A 29 -3.22 -7.94 -3.23
C ALA A 29 -2.75 -9.36 -3.61
N VAL A 30 -1.66 -9.51 -4.37
CA VAL A 30 -1.06 -10.81 -4.69
C VAL A 30 -0.60 -11.53 -3.42
N ALA A 31 0.08 -10.83 -2.50
CA ALA A 31 0.54 -11.41 -1.24
C ALA A 31 -0.62 -11.87 -0.35
N CYS A 32 -1.68 -11.06 -0.23
CA CYS A 32 -2.90 -11.40 0.50
C CYS A 32 -3.59 -12.63 -0.12
N LYS A 33 -3.74 -12.66 -1.45
CA LYS A 33 -4.28 -13.82 -2.17
C LYS A 33 -3.46 -15.07 -1.89
N LYS A 34 -2.13 -14.96 -1.94
CA LYS A 34 -1.24 -16.09 -1.66
C LYS A 34 -1.36 -16.58 -0.22
N SER A 35 -1.52 -15.66 0.72
CA SER A 35 -1.76 -15.97 2.13
C SER A 35 -3.09 -16.73 2.31
N PHE A 36 -4.16 -16.35 1.61
CA PHE A 36 -5.42 -17.12 1.59
C PHE A 36 -5.25 -18.52 0.98
N GLU A 37 -4.56 -18.65 -0.16
CA GLU A 37 -4.29 -19.95 -0.81
C GLU A 37 -3.51 -20.92 0.07
N LEU A 38 -2.66 -20.40 0.95
CA LEU A 38 -1.84 -21.18 1.87
C LEU A 38 -2.52 -21.46 3.22
N GLY A 39 -3.76 -20.98 3.43
CA GLY A 39 -4.51 -21.17 4.68
C GLY A 39 -4.13 -20.23 5.82
N PHE A 40 -3.38 -19.15 5.55
CA PHE A 40 -2.98 -18.15 6.55
C PHE A 40 -3.98 -16.99 6.69
N GLU A 41 -5.24 -17.21 6.29
CA GLU A 41 -6.35 -16.25 6.43
C GLU A 41 -6.13 -14.86 5.80
N GLY A 42 -5.15 -14.72 4.91
CA GLY A 42 -4.88 -13.46 4.23
C GLY A 42 -4.00 -12.50 5.03
N TYR A 43 -3.49 -12.87 6.21
CA TYR A 43 -2.61 -11.99 6.97
C TYR A 43 -1.35 -11.63 6.18
N MET A 44 -0.96 -10.36 6.28
CA MET A 44 0.27 -9.84 5.68
C MET A 44 0.93 -8.84 6.63
N ALA A 45 2.22 -9.01 6.90
CA ALA A 45 3.02 -8.03 7.62
C ALA A 45 3.91 -7.24 6.65
N LEU A 46 4.08 -5.95 6.89
CA LEU A 46 4.96 -5.09 6.10
C LEU A 46 5.69 -4.09 6.99
N HIS A 47 6.83 -3.60 6.49
CA HIS A 47 7.52 -2.45 7.09
C HIS A 47 7.28 -1.23 6.19
N ALA A 48 6.55 -0.26 6.71
CA ALA A 48 6.25 0.95 5.98
C ALA A 48 7.39 1.96 6.12
N LYS A 49 7.58 2.80 5.10
CA LYS A 49 8.32 4.05 5.31
C LYS A 49 7.47 4.94 6.21
N SER A 50 8.07 5.62 7.18
CA SER A 50 7.36 6.44 8.17
C SER A 50 6.32 7.40 7.56
N LYS A 51 6.65 8.02 6.42
CA LYS A 51 5.75 8.93 5.68
C LYS A 51 4.55 8.26 4.98
N LEU A 52 4.50 6.93 4.95
CA LEU A 52 3.47 6.13 4.30
C LEU A 52 2.60 5.34 5.29
N VAL A 53 2.92 5.38 6.58
CA VAL A 53 2.15 4.67 7.62
C VAL A 53 0.69 5.11 7.58
N GLU A 54 0.44 6.43 7.70
CA GLU A 54 -0.91 7.00 7.67
C GLU A 54 -1.66 6.65 6.39
N HIS A 55 -1.01 6.78 5.23
CA HIS A 55 -1.57 6.38 3.94
C HIS A 55 -1.99 4.90 3.92
N TYR A 56 -1.19 4.01 4.51
CA TYR A 56 -1.51 2.60 4.57
C TYR A 56 -2.64 2.27 5.54
N GLN A 57 -2.78 3.03 6.62
CA GLN A 57 -3.92 2.90 7.54
C GLN A 57 -5.23 3.33 6.85
N GLU A 58 -5.23 4.49 6.18
CA GLU A 58 -6.42 5.06 5.57
C GLU A 58 -6.90 4.27 4.34
N VAL A 59 -5.98 3.89 3.46
CA VAL A 59 -6.36 3.30 2.16
C VAL A 59 -6.55 1.79 2.26
N TYR A 60 -5.70 1.10 3.03
CA TYR A 60 -5.67 -0.37 3.07
C TYR A 60 -6.11 -0.95 4.40
N GLY A 61 -6.49 -0.12 5.38
CA GLY A 61 -6.87 -0.57 6.71
C GLY A 61 -5.72 -1.23 7.46
N ALA A 62 -4.47 -0.91 7.09
CA ALA A 62 -3.31 -1.51 7.75
C ALA A 62 -3.23 -1.02 9.21
N ILE A 63 -2.84 -1.91 10.11
CA ILE A 63 -2.73 -1.64 11.55
C ILE A 63 -1.25 -1.48 11.88
N LEU A 64 -0.88 -0.34 12.45
CA LEU A 64 0.48 -0.11 12.97
C LEU A 64 0.66 -0.92 14.26
N ILE A 65 1.63 -1.83 14.27
CA ILE A 65 1.94 -2.70 15.41
C ILE A 65 3.12 -2.17 16.21
N ASP A 66 4.09 -1.56 15.53
CA ASP A 66 5.27 -0.98 16.17
C ASP A 66 5.66 0.33 15.47
N PRO A 67 5.43 1.49 16.13
CA PRO A 67 5.81 2.80 15.59
C PRO A 67 7.32 2.97 15.40
N SER A 68 8.16 2.33 16.23
CA SER A 68 9.61 2.48 16.19
C SER A 68 10.22 1.82 14.95
N THR A 69 9.63 0.71 14.51
CA THR A 69 10.05 -0.02 13.31
C THR A 69 9.14 0.23 12.10
N SER A 70 8.08 1.04 12.27
CA SER A 70 7.03 1.24 11.26
C SER A 70 6.45 -0.08 10.74
N ARG A 71 6.36 -1.09 11.63
CA ARG A 71 5.82 -2.41 11.31
C ARG A 71 4.30 -2.35 11.33
N MET A 72 3.71 -2.76 10.21
CA MET A 72 2.26 -2.78 10.02
C MET A 72 1.80 -4.18 9.65
N ILE A 73 0.53 -4.45 9.90
CA ILE A 73 -0.15 -5.66 9.44
C ILE A 73 -1.39 -5.29 8.65
N ILE A 74 -1.76 -6.12 7.68
CA ILE A 74 -3.09 -6.16 7.10
C ILE A 74 -3.76 -7.40 7.67
N ASP A 75 -4.92 -7.18 8.29
CA ASP A 75 -5.73 -8.24 8.88
C ASP A 75 -6.56 -8.95 7.79
N PRO A 76 -7.25 -10.07 8.11
CA PRO A 76 -8.04 -10.82 7.15
C PRO A 76 -9.15 -9.99 6.48
N TYR A 77 -9.66 -8.97 7.18
CA TYR A 77 -10.69 -8.09 6.65
C TYR A 77 -10.13 -7.15 5.56
N GLY A 78 -9.03 -6.46 5.84
CA GLY A 78 -8.34 -5.62 4.86
C GLY A 78 -7.78 -6.44 3.70
N ALA A 79 -7.26 -7.63 3.98
CA ALA A 79 -6.75 -8.55 2.97
C ALA A 79 -7.85 -9.00 2.01
N ARG A 80 -9.04 -9.36 2.52
CA ARG A 80 -10.18 -9.73 1.69
C ARG A 80 -10.64 -8.57 0.82
N LYS A 81 -10.71 -7.36 1.38
CA LYS A 81 -11.06 -6.16 0.60
C LYS A 81 -10.08 -5.94 -0.56
N LEU A 82 -8.78 -6.08 -0.30
CA LEU A 82 -7.73 -5.96 -1.32
C LEU A 82 -7.82 -7.05 -2.39
N VAL A 83 -8.01 -8.31 -2.00
CA VAL A 83 -8.11 -9.41 -2.97
C VAL A 83 -9.34 -9.23 -3.86
N ASN A 84 -10.49 -8.96 -3.27
CA ASN A 84 -11.74 -8.76 -4.02
C ASN A 84 -11.66 -7.55 -4.96
N GLN A 85 -10.91 -6.50 -4.61
CA GLN A 85 -10.78 -5.32 -5.47
C GLN A 85 -9.96 -5.60 -6.76
N TYR A 86 -9.05 -6.58 -6.74
CA TYR A 86 -8.09 -6.81 -7.83
C TYR A 86 -8.27 -8.15 -8.55
N PHE A 87 -8.96 -9.12 -7.96
CA PHE A 87 -9.06 -10.49 -8.48
C PHE A 87 -10.49 -11.05 -8.60
N ASP A 88 -11.49 -10.37 -8.03
CA ASP A 88 -12.92 -10.67 -8.24
C ASP A 88 -13.54 -9.67 -9.23
#